data_AF-A0A150TIS8-F1
#
_entry.id   AF-A0A150TIS8-F1
#
_cell.length_a   1.000
_cell.length_b   1.000
_cell.length_c   1.000
_cell.angle_alpha   90.00
_cell.angle_beta   90.00
_cell.angle_gamma   90.00
#
_symmetry.space_group_name_H-M   'P 1'
#
loop_
_entity.id
_entity.type
_entity.pdbx_description
1 polymer ?
#
loop_
_entity_poly.entity_id
_entity_poly.type
_entity_poly.pdbx_seq_one_letter_code
_entity_poly.pdbx_strand_id
1 'polypeptide(L)'
;MAKPSSPVSKKKPAPSALAAPPQAAAAFDRTLPEIGSLSPDRLISIKIDIPRAVSQVLGVLPGLLALRPAIAAQLQQHELALLDRLETYALAAWYAHLLWLSSGGAENALKPLLAEAAALRENLLGDAEALARRGLLDAAAVAEIRAGHGHIDMANDLVALSALLGGRWSDIAGKTAATEDEVKRAGEIGPQLLTALGAREHGKGPASTEAADKRARAFALLVHAYDQTRRAVTYLRWNDGDADTIAPSLYKGRGGRAASSNDPATEPAGTSGATAPTGPEVAPEGAPPSG
;
A
#
# COMPACT_ATOMS: atom_id res chain seq x y z
N MET A 1 -2.11 24.21 50.13
CA MET A 1 -1.26 24.07 48.92
C MET A 1 -1.82 22.93 48.09
N ALA A 2 -2.59 23.26 47.04
CA ALA A 2 -3.24 22.29 46.17
C ALA A 2 -2.67 22.43 44.76
N LYS A 3 -2.19 21.33 44.17
CA LYS A 3 -1.67 21.28 42.80
C LYS A 3 -2.85 21.31 41.81
N PRO A 4 -2.80 22.09 40.73
CA PRO A 4 -3.83 22.03 39.69
C PRO A 4 -3.60 20.82 38.77
N SER A 5 -4.70 20.15 38.46
CA SER A 5 -4.80 18.96 37.61
C SER A 5 -4.60 19.33 36.14
N SER A 6 -3.76 18.56 35.44
CA SER A 6 -3.52 18.69 34.00
C SER A 6 -4.76 18.30 33.18
N PRO A 7 -5.07 18.97 32.05
CA PRO A 7 -6.20 18.58 31.22
C PRO A 7 -5.85 17.37 30.35
N VAL A 8 -6.73 16.37 30.40
CA VAL A 8 -6.73 15.19 29.54
C VAL A 8 -6.86 15.63 28.08
N SER A 9 -5.80 15.39 27.30
CA SER A 9 -5.80 15.64 25.86
C SER A 9 -6.72 14.62 25.18
N LYS A 10 -7.82 15.11 24.60
CA LYS A 10 -8.75 14.31 23.80
C LYS A 10 -8.00 13.75 22.59
N LYS A 11 -7.85 12.43 22.55
CA LYS A 11 -7.28 11.68 21.43
C LYS A 11 -8.15 11.95 20.19
N LYS A 12 -7.55 12.58 19.18
CA LYS A 12 -8.16 12.84 17.87
C LYS A 12 -8.63 11.50 17.27
N PRO A 13 -9.89 11.37 16.80
CA PRO A 13 -10.34 10.14 16.16
C PRO A 13 -9.47 9.86 14.93
N ALA A 14 -9.08 8.59 14.76
CA ALA A 14 -8.37 8.12 13.58
C ALA A 14 -9.18 8.47 12.32
N PRO A 15 -8.53 8.82 11.20
CA PRO A 15 -9.23 9.21 9.99
C PRO A 15 -10.02 8.00 9.46
N SER A 16 -11.33 8.05 9.66
CA SER A 16 -12.30 7.28 8.90
C SER A 16 -12.02 7.50 7.41
N ALA A 17 -11.92 6.40 6.66
CA ALA A 17 -11.76 6.28 5.21
C ALA A 17 -11.20 7.53 4.51
N LEU A 18 -9.94 7.48 4.07
CA LEU A 18 -9.30 8.48 3.22
C LEU A 18 -10.16 8.72 1.96
N ALA A 19 -11.13 9.63 2.06
CA ALA A 19 -11.91 10.09 0.93
C ALA A 19 -10.92 10.76 -0.01
N ALA A 20 -10.75 10.18 -1.19
CA ALA A 20 -9.91 10.79 -2.19
C ALA A 20 -10.45 12.20 -2.50
N PRO A 21 -9.59 13.20 -2.74
CA PRO A 21 -10.01 14.50 -3.21
C PRO A 21 -10.93 14.37 -4.43
N PRO A 22 -12.02 15.16 -4.53
CA PRO A 22 -12.98 15.06 -5.64
C PRO A 22 -12.33 15.10 -7.03
N GLN A 23 -11.22 15.82 -7.13
CA GLN A 23 -10.43 15.95 -8.35
C GLN A 23 -9.76 14.64 -8.78
N ALA A 24 -9.39 13.77 -7.85
CA ALA A 24 -8.79 12.47 -8.14
C ALA A 24 -9.82 11.45 -8.64
N ALA A 25 -11.03 11.46 -8.07
CA ALA A 25 -12.15 10.67 -8.57
C ALA A 25 -12.52 11.09 -10.01
N ALA A 26 -12.66 12.40 -10.25
CA ALA A 26 -12.96 12.92 -11.59
C ALA A 26 -11.86 12.61 -12.61
N ALA A 27 -10.59 12.66 -12.20
CA ALA A 27 -9.47 12.27 -13.06
C ALA A 27 -9.52 10.78 -13.42
N PHE A 28 -9.81 9.92 -12.44
CA PHE A 28 -10.00 8.49 -12.67
C PHE A 28 -11.13 8.21 -13.66
N ASP A 29 -12.29 8.82 -13.47
CA ASP A 29 -13.46 8.64 -14.34
C ASP A 29 -13.14 9.01 -15.80
N ARG A 30 -12.41 10.11 -16.02
CA ARG A 30 -11.96 10.52 -17.37
C ARG A 30 -11.00 9.53 -18.03
N THR A 31 -10.23 8.79 -17.23
CA THR A 31 -9.23 7.82 -17.73
C THR A 31 -9.77 6.40 -17.84
N LEU A 32 -11.00 6.13 -17.37
CA LEU A 32 -11.61 4.79 -17.44
C LEU A 32 -11.57 4.15 -18.83
N PRO A 33 -11.86 4.86 -19.95
CA PRO A 33 -11.76 4.28 -21.29
C PRO A 33 -10.36 3.79 -21.65
N GLU A 34 -9.31 4.49 -21.19
CA GLU A 34 -7.92 4.11 -21.45
C GLU A 34 -7.44 3.01 -20.52
N ILE A 35 -7.87 3.05 -19.26
CA ILE A 35 -7.64 1.98 -18.29
C ILE A 35 -8.21 0.66 -18.85
N GLY A 36 -9.46 0.69 -19.32
CA GLY A 36 -10.15 -0.48 -19.88
C GLY A 36 -9.55 -0.99 -21.20
N SER A 37 -9.02 -0.09 -22.03
CA SER A 37 -8.44 -0.46 -23.34
C SER A 37 -6.95 -0.78 -23.31
N LEU A 38 -6.24 -0.51 -22.21
CA LEU A 38 -4.80 -0.81 -22.10
C LEU A 38 -4.55 -2.31 -22.26
N SER A 39 -3.69 -2.72 -23.19
CA SER A 39 -3.44 -4.15 -23.40
C SER A 39 -2.62 -4.76 -22.23
N PRO A 40 -2.84 -6.04 -21.83
CA PRO A 40 -2.13 -6.67 -20.71
C PRO A 40 -0.60 -6.71 -20.82
N ASP A 41 -0.05 -6.76 -22.02
CA ASP A 41 1.39 -6.70 -22.32
C ASP A 41 2.01 -5.32 -22.02
N ARG A 42 1.18 -4.27 -21.92
CA ARG A 42 1.61 -2.92 -21.55
C ARG A 42 1.56 -2.69 -20.04
N LEU A 43 1.16 -3.68 -19.24
CA LEU A 43 1.15 -3.56 -17.79
C LEU A 43 2.58 -3.49 -17.23
N ILE A 44 2.75 -2.67 -16.20
CA ILE A 44 4.02 -2.51 -15.51
C ILE A 44 3.89 -3.12 -14.12
N SER A 45 4.85 -3.97 -13.75
CA SER A 45 4.94 -4.51 -12.40
C SER A 45 5.13 -3.38 -11.39
N ILE A 46 4.18 -3.25 -10.45
CA ILE A 46 4.22 -2.24 -9.40
C ILE A 46 5.30 -2.63 -8.39
N LYS A 47 6.51 -2.08 -8.56
CA LYS A 47 7.69 -2.31 -7.69
C LYS A 47 8.03 -1.11 -6.80
N ILE A 48 7.24 -0.05 -6.88
CA ILE A 48 7.43 1.20 -6.14
C ILE A 48 6.13 1.63 -5.47
N ASP A 49 6.25 2.52 -4.49
CA ASP A 49 5.10 3.12 -3.81
C ASP A 49 4.39 4.11 -4.75
N ILE A 50 3.12 3.85 -5.05
CA ILE A 50 2.32 4.66 -5.99
C ILE A 50 2.12 6.09 -5.47
N PRO A 51 1.71 6.32 -4.20
CA PRO A 51 1.62 7.69 -3.66
C PRO A 51 2.92 8.50 -3.80
N ARG A 52 4.08 7.89 -3.51
CA ARG A 52 5.38 8.53 -3.71
C ARG A 52 5.65 8.88 -5.17
N ALA A 53 5.38 7.95 -6.10
CA ALA A 53 5.54 8.20 -7.53
C ALA A 53 4.64 9.35 -8.01
N VAL A 54 3.38 9.37 -7.57
CA VAL A 54 2.42 10.45 -7.87
C VAL A 54 2.90 11.78 -7.32
N SER A 55 3.34 11.83 -6.06
CA SER A 55 3.88 13.06 -5.46
C SER A 55 5.10 13.59 -6.22
N GLN A 56 5.99 12.71 -6.68
CA GLN A 56 7.15 13.09 -7.48
C GLN A 56 6.72 13.68 -8.84
N VAL A 57 5.81 13.02 -9.56
CA VAL A 57 5.32 13.50 -10.86
C VAL A 57 4.63 14.85 -10.73
N LEU A 58 3.72 15.01 -9.76
CA LEU A 58 3.03 16.27 -9.52
C LEU A 58 3.98 17.39 -9.09
N GLY A 59 5.04 17.06 -8.33
CA GLY A 59 6.05 18.02 -7.90
C GLY A 59 6.87 18.61 -9.06
N VAL A 60 7.15 17.82 -10.11
CA VAL A 60 7.94 18.28 -11.26
C VAL A 60 7.08 18.79 -12.43
N LEU A 61 5.79 18.51 -12.42
CA LEU A 61 4.85 18.84 -13.51
C LEU A 61 4.93 20.32 -13.96
N PRO A 62 4.99 21.33 -13.08
CA PRO A 62 5.11 22.73 -13.52
C PRO A 62 6.35 22.98 -14.38
N GLY A 63 7.49 22.37 -14.03
CA GLY A 63 8.74 22.45 -14.80
C GLY A 63 8.63 21.73 -16.15
N LEU A 64 7.93 20.60 -16.19
CA LEU A 64 7.67 19.88 -17.44
C LEU A 64 6.77 20.70 -18.37
N LEU A 65 5.73 21.34 -17.85
CA LEU A 65 4.83 22.21 -18.62
C LEU A 65 5.54 23.44 -19.17
N ALA A 66 6.53 23.98 -18.47
CA ALA A 66 7.36 25.08 -18.98
C ALA A 66 8.15 24.68 -20.25
N LEU A 67 8.49 23.40 -20.41
CA LEU A 67 9.17 22.87 -21.60
C LEU A 67 8.21 22.50 -22.74
N ARG A 68 6.89 22.50 -22.50
CA ARG A 68 5.88 22.13 -23.50
C ARG A 68 6.04 22.84 -24.85
N PRO A 69 6.27 24.18 -24.93
CA PRO A 69 6.46 24.85 -26.22
C PRO A 69 7.69 24.36 -26.98
N ALA A 70 8.79 24.09 -26.26
CA ALA A 70 10.02 23.58 -26.86
C ALA A 70 9.85 22.14 -27.38
N ILE A 71 9.13 21.29 -26.63
CA ILE A 71 8.77 19.93 -27.07
C ILE A 71 7.94 20.02 -28.36
N ALA A 72 6.93 20.89 -28.40
CA ALA A 72 6.08 21.04 -29.59
C ALA A 72 6.86 21.51 -30.84
N ALA A 73 7.82 22.41 -30.65
CA ALA A 73 8.60 22.96 -31.76
C ALA A 73 9.65 21.98 -32.31
N GLN A 74 10.35 21.26 -31.43
CA GLN A 74 11.51 20.44 -31.80
C GLN A 74 11.20 18.95 -31.95
N LEU A 75 10.13 18.46 -31.33
CA LEU A 75 9.74 17.05 -31.31
C LEU A 75 8.35 16.88 -31.91
N GLN A 76 8.22 17.13 -33.22
CA GLN A 76 6.93 17.14 -33.92
C GLN A 76 6.18 15.80 -33.88
N GLN A 77 6.89 14.68 -33.74
CA GLN A 77 6.31 13.34 -33.62
C GLN A 77 5.94 12.96 -32.17
N HIS A 78 6.27 13.80 -31.19
CA HIS A 78 5.98 13.52 -29.79
C HIS A 78 4.51 13.77 -29.47
N GLU A 79 3.89 12.83 -28.75
CA GLU A 79 2.51 12.94 -28.32
C GLU A 79 2.38 13.90 -27.13
N LEU A 80 2.23 15.20 -27.41
CA LEU A 80 2.09 16.26 -26.40
C LEU A 80 0.94 16.01 -25.40
N ALA A 81 -0.08 15.28 -25.84
CA ALA A 81 -1.20 14.89 -24.98
C ALA A 81 -0.75 14.08 -23.75
N LEU A 82 0.36 13.34 -23.82
CA LEU A 82 0.90 12.60 -22.67
C LEU A 82 1.38 13.54 -21.56
N LEU A 83 2.00 14.66 -21.92
CA LEU A 83 2.39 15.71 -20.96
C LEU A 83 1.16 16.46 -20.45
N ASP A 84 0.25 16.84 -21.34
CA ASP A 84 -0.98 17.58 -20.98
C ASP A 84 -1.88 16.80 -20.02
N ARG A 85 -1.86 15.47 -20.11
CA ARG A 85 -2.68 14.56 -19.30
C ARG A 85 -1.93 13.95 -18.11
N LEU A 86 -0.68 14.31 -17.91
CA LEU A 86 0.17 13.71 -16.89
C LEU A 86 -0.39 13.88 -15.47
N GLU A 87 -0.97 15.05 -15.16
CA GLU A 87 -1.68 15.28 -13.90
C GLU A 87 -2.88 14.34 -13.75
N THR A 88 -3.65 14.18 -14.83
CA THR A 88 -4.85 13.33 -14.84
C THR A 88 -4.48 11.88 -14.59
N TYR A 89 -3.43 11.36 -15.23
CA TYR A 89 -2.95 10.00 -14.98
C TYR A 89 -2.39 9.82 -13.56
N ALA A 90 -1.69 10.83 -13.02
CA ALA A 90 -1.14 10.77 -11.67
C ALA A 90 -2.26 10.67 -10.62
N LEU A 91 -3.27 11.52 -10.74
CA LEU A 91 -4.44 11.52 -9.87
C LEU A 91 -5.29 10.25 -10.03
N ALA A 92 -5.46 9.75 -11.26
CA ALA A 92 -6.16 8.49 -11.53
C ALA A 92 -5.45 7.28 -10.90
N ALA A 93 -4.12 7.19 -11.04
CA ALA A 93 -3.33 6.13 -10.42
C ALA A 93 -3.43 6.15 -8.89
N TRP A 94 -3.45 7.35 -8.29
CA TRP A 94 -3.66 7.50 -6.85
C TRP A 94 -5.06 7.07 -6.41
N TYR A 95 -6.10 7.50 -7.12
CA TYR A 95 -7.47 7.09 -6.82
C TYR A 95 -7.66 5.57 -6.93
N ALA A 96 -7.14 4.96 -8.00
CA ALA A 96 -7.17 3.50 -8.18
C ALA A 96 -6.45 2.76 -7.04
N HIS A 97 -5.36 3.33 -6.53
CA HIS A 97 -4.66 2.78 -5.37
C HIS A 97 -5.49 2.87 -4.08
N LEU A 98 -6.20 3.98 -3.86
CA LEU A 98 -7.12 4.14 -2.72
C LEU A 98 -8.31 3.18 -2.79
N LEU A 99 -8.89 2.98 -3.99
CA LEU A 99 -9.93 1.98 -4.20
C LEU A 99 -9.43 0.58 -3.85
N TRP A 100 -8.26 0.18 -4.35
CA TRP A 100 -7.65 -1.11 -4.04
C TRP A 100 -7.36 -1.30 -2.55
N LEU A 101 -6.85 -0.27 -1.86
CA LEU A 101 -6.65 -0.31 -0.40
C LEU A 101 -7.98 -0.51 0.34
N SER A 102 -9.04 0.14 -0.13
CA SER A 102 -10.38 0.02 0.46
C SER A 102 -10.97 -1.37 0.22
N SER A 103 -10.72 -1.97 -0.94
CA SER A 103 -11.11 -3.35 -1.25
C SER A 103 -10.35 -4.39 -0.41
N GLY A 104 -9.09 -4.14 -0.06
CA GLY A 104 -8.28 -5.02 0.79
C GLY A 104 -8.44 -4.80 2.31
N GLY A 105 -8.98 -3.65 2.73
CA GLY A 105 -9.16 -3.30 4.15
C GLY A 105 -10.11 -4.25 4.90
N ALA A 106 -11.13 -4.78 4.23
CA ALA A 106 -12.06 -5.74 4.82
C ALA A 106 -11.39 -7.08 5.17
N GLU A 107 -10.44 -7.57 4.36
CA GLU A 107 -9.74 -8.82 4.64
C GLU A 107 -8.73 -8.70 5.79
N ASN A 108 -8.05 -7.56 5.90
CA ASN A 108 -7.08 -7.31 6.98
C ASN A 108 -7.76 -7.08 8.34
N ALA A 109 -8.98 -6.52 8.37
CA ALA A 109 -9.75 -6.32 9.60
C ALA A 109 -10.48 -7.59 10.08
N LEU A 110 -10.77 -8.55 9.19
CA LEU A 110 -11.53 -9.75 9.53
C LEU A 110 -10.74 -10.73 10.41
N LYS A 111 -9.44 -10.89 10.18
CA LYS A 111 -8.61 -11.84 10.93
C LYS A 111 -8.56 -11.57 12.45
N PRO A 112 -8.25 -10.34 12.93
CA PRO A 112 -8.27 -10.06 14.36
C PRO A 112 -9.69 -10.17 14.94
N LEU A 113 -10.72 -9.79 14.16
CA LEU A 113 -12.11 -9.84 14.60
C LEU A 113 -12.62 -11.28 14.75
N LEU A 114 -12.22 -12.20 13.86
CA LEU A 114 -12.48 -13.64 13.99
C LEU A 114 -11.79 -14.25 15.23
N ALA A 115 -10.56 -13.83 15.53
CA ALA A 115 -9.83 -14.32 16.70
C ALA A 115 -10.51 -13.88 18.01
N GLU A 116 -10.93 -12.61 18.09
CA GLU A 116 -11.68 -12.08 19.24
C GLU A 116 -13.05 -12.78 19.37
N ALA A 117 -13.77 -12.94 18.26
CA ALA A 117 -15.07 -13.61 18.23
C ALA A 117 -15.00 -15.08 18.69
N ALA A 118 -13.97 -15.82 18.25
CA ALA A 118 -13.79 -17.22 18.63
C ALA A 118 -13.57 -17.36 20.15
N ALA A 119 -12.69 -16.54 20.72
CA ALA A 119 -12.41 -16.56 22.16
C ALA A 119 -13.64 -16.17 22.99
N LEU A 120 -14.38 -15.12 22.59
CA LEU A 120 -15.60 -14.71 23.28
C LEU A 120 -16.69 -15.78 23.19
N ARG A 121 -16.89 -16.40 22.02
CA ARG A 121 -17.90 -17.46 21.87
C ARG A 121 -17.58 -18.64 22.76
N GLU A 122 -16.32 -19.08 22.79
CA GLU A 122 -15.92 -20.23 23.60
C GLU A 122 -16.16 -19.99 25.10
N ASN A 123 -15.73 -18.83 25.61
CA ASN A 123 -15.89 -18.48 27.03
C ASN A 123 -17.36 -18.33 27.42
N LEU A 124 -18.12 -17.52 26.67
CA LEU A 124 -19.53 -17.23 26.99
C LEU A 124 -20.42 -18.46 26.83
N LEU A 125 -20.13 -19.34 25.87
CA LEU A 125 -20.86 -20.60 25.71
C LEU A 125 -20.58 -21.56 26.87
N GLY A 126 -19.32 -21.65 27.33
CA GLY A 126 -18.96 -22.45 28.51
C GLY A 126 -19.69 -21.99 29.78
N ASP A 127 -19.76 -20.67 30.00
CA ASP A 127 -20.52 -20.08 31.10
C ASP A 127 -22.03 -20.34 30.96
N ALA A 128 -22.58 -20.15 29.77
CA ALA A 128 -24.00 -20.39 29.50
C ALA A 128 -24.39 -21.86 29.75
N GLU A 129 -23.54 -22.82 29.37
CA GLU A 129 -23.75 -24.25 29.68
C GLU A 129 -23.72 -24.55 31.17
N ALA A 130 -22.79 -23.94 31.91
CA ALA A 130 -22.70 -24.12 33.36
C ALA A 130 -23.96 -23.60 34.06
N LEU A 131 -24.48 -22.44 33.62
CA LEU A 131 -25.72 -21.86 34.13
C LEU A 131 -26.95 -22.68 33.74
N ALA A 132 -27.00 -23.21 32.50
CA ALA A 132 -28.09 -24.06 32.03
C ALA A 132 -28.19 -25.38 32.82
N ARG A 133 -27.07 -26.03 33.12
CA ARG A 133 -27.04 -27.25 33.98
C ARG A 133 -27.55 -27.00 35.40
N ARG A 134 -27.52 -25.75 35.85
CA ARG A 134 -28.03 -25.30 37.16
C ARG A 134 -29.46 -24.74 37.09
N GLY A 135 -30.10 -24.80 35.92
CA GLY A 135 -31.46 -24.31 35.69
C GLY A 135 -31.61 -22.79 35.67
N LEU A 136 -30.50 -22.05 35.53
CA LEU A 136 -30.52 -20.58 35.51
C LEU A 136 -30.75 -20.01 34.11
N LEU A 137 -30.40 -20.78 33.08
CA LEU A 137 -30.66 -20.49 31.66
C LEU A 137 -31.41 -21.65 31.00
N ASP A 138 -32.07 -21.36 29.88
CA ASP A 138 -32.74 -22.38 29.08
C ASP A 138 -31.71 -23.29 28.39
N ALA A 139 -31.68 -24.56 28.78
CA ALA A 139 -30.76 -25.55 28.22
C ALA A 139 -31.01 -25.84 26.74
N ALA A 140 -32.25 -25.71 26.26
CA ALA A 140 -32.56 -25.89 24.84
C ALA A 140 -31.94 -24.76 24.01
N ALA A 141 -32.13 -23.51 24.43
CA ALA A 141 -31.53 -22.34 23.77
C ALA A 141 -30.00 -22.42 23.72
N VAL A 142 -29.34 -22.87 24.81
CA VAL A 142 -27.88 -23.03 24.83
C VAL A 142 -27.41 -24.15 23.90
N ALA A 143 -28.16 -25.26 23.81
CA ALA A 143 -27.83 -26.36 22.92
C ALA A 143 -27.91 -25.97 21.44
N GLU A 144 -28.91 -25.17 21.06
CA GLU A 144 -29.04 -24.61 19.71
C GLU A 144 -27.85 -23.73 19.34
N ILE A 145 -27.43 -22.82 20.25
CA ILE A 145 -26.24 -21.98 20.04
C ILE A 145 -24.97 -22.85 19.89
N ARG A 146 -24.84 -23.92 20.69
CA ARG A 146 -23.69 -24.83 20.57
C ARG A 146 -23.63 -25.54 19.22
N ALA A 147 -24.78 -25.82 18.62
CA ALA A 147 -24.89 -26.52 17.35
C ALA A 147 -24.48 -25.67 16.13
N GLY A 148 -24.27 -24.36 16.28
CA GLY A 148 -23.77 -23.49 15.21
C GLY A 148 -22.37 -23.86 14.73
N HIS A 149 -22.15 -23.87 13.41
CA HIS A 149 -20.88 -24.20 12.77
C HIS A 149 -20.43 -23.14 11.74
N GLY A 150 -19.16 -22.74 11.83
CA GLY A 150 -18.57 -21.78 10.90
C GLY A 150 -18.75 -20.32 11.32
N HIS A 151 -18.30 -19.40 10.48
CA HIS A 151 -18.14 -17.99 10.90
C HIS A 151 -19.44 -17.19 10.95
N ILE A 152 -20.41 -17.51 10.09
CA ILE A 152 -21.74 -16.88 10.11
C ILE A 152 -22.51 -17.32 11.36
N ASP A 153 -22.50 -18.62 11.64
CA ASP A 153 -23.09 -19.15 12.88
C ASP A 153 -22.40 -18.59 14.11
N MET A 154 -21.05 -18.52 14.13
CA MET A 154 -20.33 -17.87 15.24
C MET A 154 -20.76 -16.41 15.49
N ALA A 155 -21.05 -15.66 14.43
CA ALA A 155 -21.53 -14.29 14.57
C ALA A 155 -22.94 -14.23 15.17
N ASN A 156 -23.83 -15.13 14.72
CA ASN A 156 -25.19 -15.26 15.25
C ASN A 156 -25.17 -15.76 16.71
N ASP A 157 -24.31 -16.72 17.03
CA ASP A 157 -24.12 -17.27 18.36
C ASP A 157 -23.70 -16.19 19.36
N LEU A 158 -22.79 -15.28 18.98
CA LEU A 158 -22.40 -14.17 19.85
C LEU A 158 -23.55 -13.21 20.15
N VAL A 159 -24.41 -12.92 19.17
CA VAL A 159 -25.62 -12.11 19.38
C VAL A 159 -26.60 -12.85 20.29
N ALA A 160 -26.79 -14.15 20.06
CA ALA A 160 -27.67 -14.98 20.87
C ALA A 160 -27.18 -15.10 22.32
N LEU A 161 -25.89 -15.33 22.54
CA LEU A 161 -25.25 -15.39 23.86
C LEU A 161 -25.36 -14.04 24.59
N SER A 162 -25.13 -12.93 23.87
CA SER A 162 -25.30 -11.58 24.42
C SER A 162 -26.72 -11.35 24.90
N ALA A 163 -27.72 -11.71 24.10
CA ALA A 163 -29.13 -11.58 24.45
C ALA A 163 -29.54 -12.51 25.61
N LEU A 164 -29.08 -13.76 25.59
CA LEU A 164 -29.40 -14.78 26.60
C LEU A 164 -28.85 -14.40 27.98
N LEU A 165 -27.57 -14.05 28.05
CA LEU A 165 -26.89 -13.68 29.30
C LEU A 165 -27.34 -12.29 29.77
N GLY A 166 -27.42 -11.32 28.86
CA GLY A 166 -27.84 -9.95 29.17
C GLY A 166 -29.29 -9.88 29.66
N GLY A 167 -30.20 -10.66 29.06
CA GLY A 167 -31.60 -10.71 29.46
C GLY A 167 -31.85 -11.26 30.87
N ARG A 168 -30.87 -11.96 31.46
CA ARG A 168 -30.95 -12.54 32.81
C ARG A 168 -29.85 -12.04 33.75
N TRP A 169 -29.17 -10.94 33.41
CA TRP A 169 -27.98 -10.49 34.11
C TRP A 169 -28.20 -10.34 35.62
N SER A 170 -29.33 -9.78 36.05
CA SER A 170 -29.70 -9.63 37.47
C SER A 170 -29.71 -10.95 38.25
N ASP A 171 -30.02 -12.05 37.58
CA ASP A 171 -30.21 -13.35 38.23
C ASP A 171 -28.92 -14.19 38.22
N ILE A 172 -28.02 -13.90 37.28
CA ILE A 172 -26.77 -14.66 37.06
C ILE A 172 -25.51 -13.91 37.50
N ALA A 173 -25.61 -12.59 37.76
CA ALA A 173 -24.50 -11.80 38.27
C ALA A 173 -23.92 -12.43 39.55
N GLY A 174 -22.60 -12.67 39.55
CA GLY A 174 -21.89 -13.35 40.64
C GLY A 174 -21.99 -14.88 40.63
N LYS A 175 -22.65 -15.50 39.63
CA LYS A 175 -22.76 -16.96 39.46
C LYS A 175 -22.06 -17.47 38.19
N THR A 176 -21.42 -16.58 37.45
CA THR A 176 -20.74 -16.82 36.17
C THR A 176 -19.38 -16.12 36.16
N ALA A 177 -18.42 -16.62 35.37
CA ALA A 177 -17.15 -15.96 35.16
C ALA A 177 -17.25 -14.83 34.11
N ALA A 178 -18.19 -14.96 33.16
CA ALA A 178 -18.53 -13.92 32.21
C ALA A 178 -18.73 -12.55 32.88
N THR A 179 -18.19 -11.52 32.23
CA THR A 179 -18.37 -10.13 32.62
C THR A 179 -19.45 -9.43 31.78
N GLU A 180 -20.03 -8.37 32.31
CA GLU A 180 -21.02 -7.57 31.58
C GLU A 180 -20.43 -6.94 30.31
N ASP A 181 -19.15 -6.58 30.37
CA ASP A 181 -18.39 -6.05 29.24
C ASP A 181 -18.22 -7.10 28.13
N GLU A 182 -17.92 -8.37 28.47
CA GLU A 182 -17.83 -9.45 27.48
C GLU A 182 -19.19 -9.76 26.83
N VAL A 183 -20.27 -9.78 27.63
CA VAL A 183 -21.64 -9.98 27.13
C VAL A 183 -22.03 -8.86 26.17
N LYS A 184 -21.73 -7.60 26.51
CA LYS A 184 -21.96 -6.46 25.63
C LYS A 184 -21.10 -6.53 24.37
N ARG A 185 -19.81 -6.87 24.52
CA ARG A 185 -18.87 -6.98 23.41
C ARG A 185 -19.29 -8.05 22.41
N ALA A 186 -19.82 -9.18 22.86
CA ALA A 186 -20.37 -10.21 21.99
C ALA A 186 -21.52 -9.68 21.11
N GLY A 187 -22.42 -8.87 21.68
CA GLY A 187 -23.51 -8.21 20.96
C GLY A 187 -23.04 -7.18 19.93
N GLU A 188 -21.87 -6.56 20.15
CA GLU A 188 -21.25 -5.63 19.20
C GLU A 188 -20.47 -6.33 18.08
N ILE A 189 -19.72 -7.39 18.42
CA ILE A 189 -18.86 -8.10 17.47
C ILE A 189 -19.66 -8.92 16.48
N GLY A 190 -20.76 -9.56 16.89
CA GLY A 190 -21.58 -10.38 15.98
C GLY A 190 -21.98 -9.63 14.68
N PRO A 191 -22.61 -8.44 14.77
CA PRO A 191 -22.94 -7.62 13.60
C PRO A 191 -21.71 -7.14 12.81
N GLN A 192 -20.61 -6.80 13.49
CA GLN A 192 -19.36 -6.42 12.83
C GLN A 192 -18.79 -7.58 12.01
N LEU A 193 -18.86 -8.80 12.55
CA LEU A 193 -18.39 -10.01 11.90
C LEU A 193 -19.25 -10.36 10.69
N LEU A 194 -20.59 -10.27 10.80
CA LEU A 194 -21.49 -10.43 9.65
C LEU A 194 -21.21 -9.41 8.55
N THR A 195 -20.99 -8.15 8.90
CA THR A 195 -20.66 -7.08 7.93
C THR A 195 -19.34 -7.38 7.21
N ALA A 196 -18.31 -7.79 7.94
CA ALA A 196 -17.00 -8.11 7.37
C ALA A 196 -17.02 -9.40 6.53
N LEU A 197 -17.77 -10.43 6.95
CA LEU A 197 -17.97 -11.67 6.19
C LEU A 197 -18.76 -11.42 4.91
N GLY A 198 -19.84 -10.63 4.98
CA GLY A 198 -20.59 -10.21 3.80
C GLY A 198 -19.74 -9.40 2.82
N ALA A 199 -18.94 -8.45 3.32
CA ALA A 199 -17.98 -7.70 2.52
C ALA A 199 -16.89 -8.61 1.90
N ARG A 200 -16.50 -9.70 2.58
CA ARG A 200 -15.56 -10.70 2.03
C ARG A 200 -16.21 -11.59 0.99
N GLU A 201 -17.44 -12.07 1.19
CA GLU A 201 -18.15 -12.90 0.22
C GLU A 201 -18.46 -12.12 -1.06
N HIS A 202 -18.88 -10.86 -0.93
CA HIS A 202 -19.12 -9.98 -2.07
C HIS A 202 -17.82 -9.33 -2.61
N GLY A 203 -16.80 -9.16 -1.78
CA GLY A 203 -15.50 -8.55 -2.13
C GLY A 203 -14.43 -9.52 -2.63
N LYS A 204 -14.55 -10.83 -2.35
CA LYS A 204 -13.80 -11.90 -3.03
C LYS A 204 -14.32 -12.21 -4.43
N GLY A 205 -15.42 -11.56 -4.83
CA GLY A 205 -15.85 -11.50 -6.22
C GLY A 205 -14.91 -10.62 -7.08
N PRO A 206 -15.22 -10.48 -8.39
CA PRO A 206 -14.43 -9.75 -9.38
C PRO A 206 -13.93 -8.37 -8.93
N ALA A 207 -14.56 -7.72 -7.95
CA ALA A 207 -14.19 -6.40 -7.42
C ALA A 207 -12.76 -6.27 -6.86
N SER A 208 -12.21 -7.27 -6.13
CA SER A 208 -10.82 -7.18 -5.62
C SER A 208 -9.79 -7.35 -6.75
N THR A 209 -10.04 -8.29 -7.66
CA THR A 209 -9.23 -8.47 -8.88
C THR A 209 -9.37 -7.31 -9.85
N GLU A 210 -10.56 -6.73 -9.97
CA GLU A 210 -10.86 -5.59 -10.83
C GLU A 210 -10.26 -4.30 -10.26
N ALA A 211 -10.30 -4.10 -8.94
CA ALA A 211 -9.60 -2.99 -8.30
C ALA A 211 -8.07 -3.13 -8.42
N ALA A 212 -7.55 -4.36 -8.28
CA ALA A 212 -6.13 -4.63 -8.51
C ALA A 212 -5.71 -4.42 -9.97
N ASP A 213 -6.54 -4.84 -10.92
CA ASP A 213 -6.33 -4.66 -12.36
C ASP A 213 -6.42 -3.19 -12.77
N LYS A 214 -7.47 -2.47 -12.35
CA LYS A 214 -7.60 -1.00 -12.53
C LYS A 214 -6.42 -0.25 -11.93
N ARG A 215 -5.94 -0.67 -10.75
CA ARG A 215 -4.73 -0.13 -10.12
C ARG A 215 -3.49 -0.36 -10.99
N ALA A 216 -3.29 -1.56 -11.51
CA ALA A 216 -2.16 -1.89 -12.37
C ALA A 216 -2.18 -1.08 -13.68
N ARG A 217 -3.35 -0.95 -14.31
CA ARG A 217 -3.56 -0.23 -15.56
C ARG A 217 -3.39 1.28 -15.40
N ALA A 218 -4.00 1.88 -14.38
CA ALA A 218 -3.85 3.30 -14.08
C ALA A 218 -2.39 3.66 -13.76
N PHE A 219 -1.69 2.80 -13.01
CA PHE A 219 -0.26 2.96 -12.76
C PHE A 219 0.57 2.86 -14.04
N ALA A 220 0.26 1.90 -14.91
CA ALA A 220 0.96 1.75 -16.19
C ALA A 220 0.77 2.98 -17.09
N LEU A 221 -0.45 3.54 -17.20
CA LEU A 221 -0.70 4.77 -17.94
C LEU A 221 0.16 5.94 -17.44
N LEU A 222 0.22 6.13 -16.12
CA LEU A 222 1.08 7.16 -15.51
C LEU A 222 2.54 6.94 -15.89
N VAL A 223 3.08 5.73 -15.72
CA VAL A 223 4.49 5.46 -15.98
C VAL A 223 4.82 5.61 -17.47
N HIS A 224 3.96 5.14 -18.38
CA HIS A 224 4.14 5.32 -19.83
C HIS A 224 4.17 6.79 -20.22
N ALA A 225 3.18 7.58 -19.76
CA ALA A 225 3.13 9.01 -20.06
C ALA A 225 4.34 9.75 -19.50
N TYR A 226 4.75 9.41 -18.26
CA TYR A 226 5.90 10.02 -17.63
C TYR A 226 7.22 9.65 -18.32
N ASP A 227 7.40 8.40 -18.72
CA ASP A 227 8.61 7.94 -19.42
C ASP A 227 8.76 8.61 -20.80
N GLN A 228 7.66 8.73 -21.56
CA GLN A 228 7.69 9.48 -22.82
C GLN A 228 8.03 10.95 -22.61
N THR A 229 7.45 11.59 -21.59
CA THR A 229 7.79 12.97 -21.22
C THR A 229 9.26 13.11 -20.84
N ARG A 230 9.79 12.14 -20.08
CA ARG A 230 11.19 12.09 -19.66
C ARG A 230 12.14 11.95 -20.84
N ARG A 231 11.78 11.14 -21.84
CA ARG A 231 12.52 11.02 -23.10
C ARG A 231 12.57 12.34 -23.87
N ALA A 232 11.46 13.06 -23.94
CA ALA A 232 11.41 14.38 -24.58
C ALA A 232 12.30 15.41 -23.86
N VAL A 233 12.23 15.47 -22.53
CA VAL A 233 13.10 16.33 -21.72
C VAL A 233 14.57 15.97 -21.91
N THR A 234 14.90 14.68 -21.88
CA THR A 234 16.29 14.20 -22.07
C THR A 234 16.84 14.60 -23.42
N TYR A 235 16.03 14.54 -24.48
CA TYR A 235 16.43 15.00 -25.81
C TYR A 235 16.70 16.51 -25.83
N LEU A 236 15.77 17.32 -25.30
CA LEU A 236 15.90 18.78 -25.30
C LEU A 236 17.08 19.26 -24.45
N ARG A 237 17.33 18.59 -23.32
CA ARG A 237 18.33 18.96 -22.31
C ARG A 237 19.60 18.12 -22.40
N TRP A 238 19.84 17.46 -23.55
CA TRP A 238 20.92 16.49 -23.72
C TRP A 238 22.30 17.08 -23.37
N ASN A 239 22.55 18.32 -23.76
CA ASN A 239 23.82 19.00 -23.52
C ASN A 239 23.88 19.79 -22.20
N ASP A 240 22.75 19.96 -21.51
CA ASP A 240 22.66 20.81 -20.31
C ASP A 240 22.98 20.06 -19.01
N GLY A 241 22.95 18.72 -19.02
CA GLY A 241 23.29 17.88 -17.88
C GLY A 241 22.26 17.88 -16.74
N ASP A 242 21.11 18.53 -16.89
CA ASP A 242 20.11 18.71 -15.83
C ASP A 242 18.77 18.00 -16.09
N ALA A 243 18.67 17.20 -17.15
CA ALA A 243 17.47 16.47 -17.53
C ALA A 243 16.91 15.60 -16.38
N ASP A 244 17.78 14.98 -15.58
CA ASP A 244 17.39 14.14 -14.44
C ASP A 244 16.86 14.95 -13.25
N THR A 245 17.29 16.22 -13.12
CA THR A 245 16.76 17.15 -12.12
C THR A 245 15.37 17.62 -12.51
N ILE A 246 15.14 17.89 -13.80
CA ILE A 246 13.84 18.35 -14.33
C ILE A 246 12.82 17.21 -14.37
N ALA A 247 13.24 16.04 -14.83
CA ALA A 247 12.39 14.86 -14.96
C ALA A 247 13.07 13.66 -14.28
N PRO A 248 13.05 13.54 -12.94
CA PRO A 248 13.73 12.47 -12.21
C PRO A 248 13.10 11.09 -12.45
N SER A 249 13.90 10.03 -12.41
CA SER A 249 13.35 8.68 -12.58
C SER A 249 12.48 8.28 -11.39
N LEU A 250 11.33 7.66 -11.65
CA LEU A 250 10.43 7.13 -10.60
C LEU A 250 11.07 5.97 -9.80
N TYR A 251 12.18 5.41 -10.30
CA TYR A 251 12.89 4.29 -9.69
C TYR A 251 14.21 4.71 -9.01
N LYS A 252 14.58 6.00 -9.08
CA LYS A 252 15.83 6.50 -8.49
C LYS A 252 15.65 6.59 -6.97
N GLY A 253 16.52 5.89 -6.23
CA GLY A 253 16.44 5.72 -4.76
C GLY A 253 16.70 4.29 -4.25
N ARG A 254 16.91 3.31 -5.15
CA ARG A 254 17.21 1.91 -4.79
C ARG A 254 18.71 1.54 -4.80
N GLY A 255 19.60 2.46 -5.17
CA GLY A 255 21.05 2.25 -5.13
C GLY A 255 21.66 3.01 -3.95
N GLY A 256 22.12 2.28 -2.94
CA GLY A 256 22.88 2.85 -1.85
C GLY A 256 24.25 3.38 -2.27
N ARG A 257 24.74 4.27 -1.41
CA ARG A 257 26.09 4.83 -1.29
C ARG A 257 26.46 5.96 -2.25
N ALA A 258 26.31 7.18 -1.71
CA ALA A 258 27.15 8.29 -2.08
C ALA A 258 28.62 7.84 -2.04
N ALA A 259 29.26 7.84 -3.20
CA ALA A 259 30.71 7.93 -3.26
C ALA A 259 31.03 9.35 -2.75
N SER A 260 31.40 9.45 -1.47
CA SER A 260 32.13 10.61 -0.98
C SER A 260 33.47 10.60 -1.73
N SER A 261 33.59 11.47 -2.73
CA SER A 261 34.89 11.87 -3.25
C SER A 261 35.53 12.76 -2.19
N ASN A 262 36.29 12.15 -1.29
CA ASN A 262 37.28 12.85 -0.51
C ASN A 262 38.62 12.60 -1.20
N ASP A 263 38.97 13.46 -2.16
CA ASP A 263 40.34 13.57 -2.66
C ASP A 263 41.09 14.52 -1.72
N PRO A 264 42.13 14.09 -1.00
CA PRO A 264 43.13 15.02 -0.53
C PRO A 264 44.08 15.31 -1.69
N ALA A 265 44.16 16.59 -2.03
CA ALA A 265 45.16 17.15 -2.92
C ALA A 265 46.57 16.65 -2.55
N THR A 266 47.30 16.13 -3.52
CA THR A 266 48.76 15.99 -3.45
C THR A 266 49.37 16.94 -4.49
N GLU A 267 49.91 18.06 -4.01
CA GLU A 267 50.82 18.90 -4.79
C GLU A 267 52.13 18.14 -5.08
N PRO A 268 52.80 18.42 -6.22
CA PRO A 268 54.02 17.73 -6.61
C PRO A 268 55.26 18.40 -5.99
N ALA A 269 56.15 17.60 -5.39
CA ALA A 269 57.51 18.02 -5.08
C ALA A 269 58.48 17.33 -6.04
N GLY A 270 59.28 18.13 -6.74
CA GLY A 270 60.20 17.68 -7.77
C GLY A 270 61.57 17.20 -7.27
N THR A 271 62.26 16.59 -8.24
CA THR A 271 63.72 16.50 -8.46
C THR A 271 64.63 15.69 -7.53
N SER A 272 65.17 14.61 -8.11
CA SER A 272 66.59 14.45 -8.49
C SER A 272 67.26 13.19 -7.93
N GLY A 273 67.91 12.42 -8.81
CA GLY A 273 68.85 11.36 -8.42
C GLY A 273 69.05 10.28 -9.47
N ALA A 274 70.00 10.52 -10.38
CA ALA A 274 70.47 9.60 -11.42
C ALA A 274 71.03 8.27 -10.86
N THR A 275 70.85 7.17 -11.59
CA THR A 275 71.92 6.48 -12.36
C THR A 275 71.38 5.21 -13.04
N ALA A 276 71.58 5.12 -14.36
CA ALA A 276 71.72 3.86 -15.10
C ALA A 276 73.23 3.49 -15.15
N PRO A 277 73.68 2.36 -15.74
CA PRO A 277 72.97 1.31 -16.47
C PRO A 277 73.40 -0.11 -16.01
N THR A 278 72.97 -1.17 -16.72
CA THR A 278 73.80 -2.26 -17.30
C THR A 278 72.88 -3.44 -17.69
N GLY A 279 72.60 -3.61 -18.98
CA GLY A 279 72.42 -4.95 -19.57
C GLY A 279 73.81 -5.49 -19.99
N PRO A 280 73.99 -6.73 -20.47
CA PRO A 280 73.04 -7.50 -21.31
C PRO A 280 72.94 -8.99 -20.89
N GLU A 281 72.18 -9.84 -21.61
CA GLU A 281 72.64 -11.16 -22.15
C GLU A 281 71.48 -12.00 -22.77
N VAL A 282 71.49 -12.04 -24.11
CA VAL A 282 71.29 -13.14 -25.08
C VAL A 282 70.30 -14.32 -24.79
N ALA A 283 69.18 -14.36 -25.56
CA ALA A 283 68.70 -15.34 -26.58
C ALA A 283 68.96 -16.88 -26.46
N PRO A 284 68.36 -17.78 -27.30
CA PRO A 284 67.16 -17.70 -28.16
C PRO A 284 66.31 -19.02 -28.26
N GLU A 285 65.31 -19.00 -29.15
CA GLU A 285 64.95 -20.05 -30.13
C GLU A 285 63.94 -21.17 -29.80
N GLY A 286 62.99 -21.36 -30.74
CA GLY A 286 62.08 -22.52 -30.79
C GLY A 286 60.79 -22.29 -31.56
N ALA A 287 60.88 -22.01 -32.86
CA ALA A 287 59.77 -22.11 -33.83
C ALA A 287 59.84 -23.48 -34.56
N PRO A 288 59.04 -23.74 -35.61
CA PRO A 288 57.61 -24.12 -35.68
C PRO A 288 57.52 -25.47 -36.46
N PRO A 289 56.75 -25.70 -37.56
CA PRO A 289 55.38 -25.35 -37.99
C PRO A 289 54.56 -26.59 -38.48
N SER A 290 53.32 -26.39 -38.95
CA SER A 290 52.86 -26.70 -40.34
C SER A 290 51.38 -27.06 -40.42
N GLY A 291 50.67 -26.39 -41.34
CA GLY A 291 49.28 -26.67 -41.75
C GLY A 291 48.56 -25.41 -42.20
#